data_AF-A0A229UWX3-F1
#
_entry.id   AF-A0A229UWX3-F1
#
_cell.length_a   1.000
_cell.length_b   1.000
_cell.length_c   1.000
_cell.angle_alpha   90.00
_cell.angle_beta   90.00
_cell.angle_gamma   90.00
#
_symmetry.space_group_name_H-M   'P 1'
#
loop_
_entity.id
_entity.type
_entity.pdbx_description
1 polymer ?
#
loop_
_entity_poly.entity_id
_entity_poly.type
_entity_poly.pdbx_seq_one_letter_code
_entity_poly.pdbx_strand_id
1 'polypeptide(L)'
;MNSTAWNRLTQASSEAELKELQTSVHNGGYSAFHLLLEDFKQQLKTMQDEEVPHIVSCIQTARRLFPDPSQFSPSWRFIWEELEQIAAIKANIMQTIAPLDRNGEWQVILDNPYSVQGVVCHPGLTFHEAAYLYSYFRPGLERNEYIRLQKIQLAVTDVGT
;
A
#
# COMPACT_ATOMS: atom_id res chain seq x y z
N MET A 1 -23.60 -6.26 12.28
CA MET A 1 -22.47 -6.26 11.32
C MET A 1 -21.32 -5.56 12.02
N ASN A 2 -20.19 -6.24 12.29
CA ASN A 2 -19.02 -5.58 12.87
C ASN A 2 -18.52 -4.55 11.86
N SER A 3 -18.74 -3.26 12.12
CA SER A 3 -18.09 -2.23 11.30
C SER A 3 -16.60 -2.34 11.57
N THR A 4 -15.79 -2.51 10.52
CA THR A 4 -14.33 -2.55 10.65
C THR A 4 -13.82 -1.23 11.22
N ALA A 5 -12.63 -1.25 11.82
CA ALA A 5 -11.99 -0.03 12.32
C ALA A 5 -11.87 1.02 11.21
N TRP A 6 -11.64 0.58 9.97
CA TRP A 6 -11.67 1.41 8.77
C TRP A 6 -13.01 2.12 8.52
N ASN A 7 -14.13 1.41 8.60
CA ASN A 7 -15.44 2.04 8.38
C ASN A 7 -15.71 3.13 9.43
N ARG A 8 -15.32 2.91 10.68
CA ARG A 8 -15.45 3.91 11.74
C ARG A 8 -14.52 5.10 11.51
N LEU A 9 -13.30 4.88 11.01
CA LEU A 9 -12.36 5.94 10.69
C LEU A 9 -12.88 6.83 9.54
N THR A 10 -13.45 6.23 8.51
CA THR A 10 -13.93 6.93 7.31
C THR A 10 -15.27 7.62 7.49
N GLN A 11 -16.13 7.09 8.37
CA GLN A 11 -17.48 7.62 8.61
C GLN A 11 -17.55 8.56 9.82
N ALA A 12 -16.50 8.66 10.64
CA ALA A 12 -16.50 9.54 11.79
C ALA A 12 -16.72 10.99 11.36
N SER A 13 -17.80 11.57 11.89
CA SER A 13 -18.24 12.95 11.66
C SER A 13 -17.88 13.88 12.82
N SER A 14 -17.38 13.31 13.93
CA SER A 14 -17.05 14.04 15.15
C SER A 14 -15.79 13.51 15.85
N GLU A 15 -15.16 14.37 16.65
CA GLU A 15 -14.03 13.98 17.51
C GLU A 15 -14.44 12.93 18.58
N ALA A 16 -15.72 12.90 18.98
CA ALA A 16 -16.23 11.90 19.91
C ALA A 16 -16.16 10.48 19.32
N GLU A 17 -16.62 10.32 18.07
CA GLU A 17 -16.58 9.02 17.36
C GLU A 17 -15.14 8.56 17.12
N LEU A 18 -14.23 9.48 16.80
CA LEU A 18 -12.80 9.18 16.66
C LEU A 18 -12.18 8.72 17.99
N LYS A 19 -12.57 9.33 19.11
CA LYS A 19 -12.11 8.93 20.44
C LYS A 19 -12.63 7.55 20.85
N GLU A 20 -13.87 7.23 20.47
CA GLU A 20 -14.42 5.88 20.67
C GLU A 20 -13.69 4.83 19.83
N LEU A 21 -13.32 5.18 18.59
CA LEU A 21 -12.49 4.31 17.75
C LEU A 21 -11.12 4.08 18.39
N GLN A 22 -10.45 5.16 18.80
CA GLN A 22 -9.16 5.11 19.47
C GLN A 22 -9.19 4.18 20.70
N THR A 23 -10.20 4.38 21.56
CA THR A 23 -10.40 3.56 22.77
C THR A 23 -10.64 2.10 22.41
N SER A 24 -11.48 1.84 21.42
CA SER A 24 -11.81 0.49 20.96
C SER A 24 -10.58 -0.25 20.42
N VAL A 25 -9.71 0.43 19.68
CA VAL A 25 -8.49 -0.17 19.13
C VAL A 25 -7.46 -0.41 20.23
N HIS A 26 -7.26 0.52 21.17
CA HIS A 26 -6.39 0.31 22.32
C HIS A 26 -6.83 -0.89 23.17
N ASN A 27 -8.12 -1.02 23.45
CA ASN A 27 -8.65 -2.16 24.22
C ASN A 27 -8.49 -3.50 23.46
N GLY A 28 -8.58 -3.47 22.14
CA GLY A 28 -8.35 -4.65 21.30
C GLY A 28 -6.88 -4.99 21.08
N GLY A 29 -5.96 -4.10 21.47
CA GLY A 29 -4.51 -4.31 21.40
C GLY A 29 -4.01 -4.66 19.99
N TYR A 30 -3.04 -5.57 19.93
CA TYR A 30 -2.40 -6.01 18.69
C TYR A 30 -3.40 -6.37 17.58
N SER A 31 -4.40 -7.20 17.89
CA SER A 31 -5.31 -7.74 16.87
C SER A 31 -6.18 -6.67 16.23
N ALA A 32 -6.68 -5.72 17.02
CA ALA A 32 -7.50 -4.63 16.49
C ALA A 32 -6.68 -3.66 15.62
N PHE A 33 -5.46 -3.35 16.05
CA PHE A 33 -4.56 -2.49 15.28
C PHE A 33 -4.06 -3.19 13.99
N HIS A 34 -3.74 -4.49 14.06
CA HIS A 34 -3.38 -5.30 12.89
C HIS A 34 -4.48 -5.26 11.83
N LEU A 35 -5.74 -5.46 12.22
CA LEU A 35 -6.87 -5.39 11.28
C LEU A 35 -7.01 -4.01 10.64
N LEU A 36 -6.80 -2.94 11.40
CA LEU A 36 -6.78 -1.58 10.86
C LEU A 36 -5.65 -1.40 9.82
N LEU A 37 -4.46 -1.94 10.08
CA LEU A 37 -3.35 -1.89 9.13
C LEU A 37 -3.61 -2.71 7.85
N GLU A 38 -4.22 -3.89 7.99
CA GLU A 38 -4.60 -4.70 6.83
C GLU A 38 -5.65 -3.98 5.98
N ASP A 39 -6.60 -3.29 6.61
CA ASP A 39 -7.54 -2.42 5.90
C ASP A 39 -6.77 -1.33 5.12
N PHE A 40 -5.82 -0.62 5.74
CA PHE A 40 -5.00 0.38 5.04
C PHE A 40 -4.25 -0.20 3.83
N LYS A 41 -3.59 -1.36 3.98
CA LYS A 41 -2.88 -2.02 2.88
C LYS A 41 -3.83 -2.38 1.73
N GLN A 42 -5.01 -2.90 2.07
CA GLN A 42 -6.02 -3.25 1.09
C GLN A 42 -6.50 -2.00 0.33
N GLN A 43 -6.76 -0.91 1.03
CA GLN A 43 -7.18 0.36 0.43
C GLN A 43 -6.08 0.94 -0.46
N LEU A 44 -4.83 0.92 -0.02
CA LEU A 44 -3.68 1.34 -0.85
C LEU A 44 -3.53 0.46 -2.10
N LYS A 45 -3.79 -0.85 -2.01
CA LYS A 45 -3.75 -1.75 -3.16
C LYS A 45 -4.83 -1.38 -4.18
N THR A 46 -6.06 -1.12 -3.76
CA THR A 46 -7.19 -0.84 -4.66
C THR A 46 -7.37 0.64 -5.03
N MET A 47 -6.68 1.56 -4.34
CA MET A 47 -6.78 3.02 -4.51
C MET A 47 -6.77 3.46 -5.98
N GLN A 48 -7.79 4.24 -6.33
CA GLN A 48 -7.97 4.95 -7.59
C GLN A 48 -7.60 6.44 -7.47
N ASP A 49 -7.54 7.16 -8.59
CA ASP A 49 -7.10 8.57 -8.64
C ASP A 49 -7.96 9.48 -7.75
N GLU A 50 -9.29 9.30 -7.78
CA GLU A 50 -10.24 10.13 -7.03
C GLU A 50 -10.17 9.87 -5.51
N GLU A 51 -9.67 8.70 -5.11
CA GLU A 51 -9.60 8.25 -3.72
C GLU A 51 -8.32 8.70 -3.03
N VAL A 52 -7.30 9.13 -3.78
CA VAL A 52 -5.98 9.53 -3.24
C VAL A 52 -6.11 10.54 -2.09
N PRO A 53 -6.84 11.66 -2.24
CA PRO A 53 -6.92 12.64 -1.15
C PRO A 53 -7.59 12.07 0.11
N HIS A 54 -8.61 11.22 -0.08
CA HIS A 54 -9.34 10.62 1.02
C HIS A 54 -8.45 9.63 1.81
N ILE A 55 -7.77 8.72 1.11
CA ILE A 55 -6.91 7.72 1.75
C ILE A 55 -5.74 8.39 2.49
N VAL A 56 -5.12 9.41 1.89
CA VAL A 56 -4.06 10.19 2.55
C VAL A 56 -4.58 10.86 3.83
N SER A 57 -5.77 11.45 3.79
CA SER A 57 -6.42 12.04 4.98
C SER A 57 -6.70 10.99 6.06
N CYS A 58 -7.12 9.78 5.68
CA CYS A 58 -7.34 8.69 6.62
C CYS A 58 -6.05 8.24 7.30
N ILE A 59 -4.94 8.13 6.56
CA ILE A 59 -3.62 7.80 7.14
C ILE A 59 -3.21 8.86 8.16
N GLN A 60 -3.34 10.15 7.82
CA GLN A 60 -3.02 11.26 8.74
C GLN A 60 -3.90 11.23 9.99
N THR A 61 -5.19 10.93 9.84
CA THR A 61 -6.13 10.83 10.97
C THR A 61 -5.76 9.65 11.86
N ALA A 62 -5.49 8.48 11.31
CA ALA A 62 -5.07 7.32 12.10
C ALA A 62 -3.73 7.56 12.80
N ARG A 63 -2.77 8.20 12.14
CA ARG A 63 -1.49 8.63 12.75
C ARG A 63 -1.70 9.55 13.95
N ARG A 64 -2.65 10.48 13.88
CA ARG A 64 -3.02 11.35 15.02
C ARG A 64 -3.62 10.56 16.18
N LEU A 65 -4.47 9.58 15.89
CA LEU A 65 -5.10 8.74 16.92
C LEU A 65 -4.11 7.75 17.56
N PHE A 66 -3.16 7.25 16.79
CA PHE A 66 -2.19 6.25 17.23
C PHE A 66 -0.76 6.71 16.91
N PRO A 67 -0.26 7.75 17.60
CA PRO A 67 1.02 8.37 17.27
C PRO A 67 2.22 7.46 17.52
N ASP A 68 2.07 6.45 18.37
CA ASP A 68 3.11 5.47 18.68
C ASP A 68 2.61 4.03 18.49
N PRO A 69 2.63 3.51 17.24
CA PRO A 69 2.21 2.14 16.94
C PRO A 69 3.07 1.06 17.60
N SER A 70 4.27 1.42 18.08
CA SER A 70 5.19 0.48 18.73
C SER A 70 4.62 -0.09 20.03
N GLN A 71 3.63 0.60 20.64
CA GLN A 71 2.87 0.14 21.80
C GLN A 71 2.02 -1.11 21.50
N PHE A 72 1.61 -1.31 20.25
CA PHE A 72 0.88 -2.51 19.83
C PHE A 72 1.84 -3.60 19.33
N SER A 73 2.89 -3.22 18.59
CA SER A 73 3.98 -4.11 18.18
C SER A 73 5.23 -3.30 17.84
N PRO A 74 6.43 -3.67 18.34
CA PRO A 74 7.69 -3.02 17.96
C PRO A 74 7.96 -3.01 16.44
N SER A 75 7.41 -3.98 15.70
CA SER A 75 7.54 -4.05 14.24
C SER A 75 6.84 -2.92 13.49
N TRP A 76 5.95 -2.16 14.15
CA TRP A 76 5.17 -1.08 13.53
C TRP A 76 5.72 0.31 13.82
N ARG A 77 6.93 0.41 14.36
CA ARG A 77 7.58 1.68 14.69
C ARG A 77 7.52 2.73 13.57
N PHE A 78 7.60 2.31 12.31
CA PHE A 78 7.64 3.19 11.13
C PHE A 78 6.44 2.97 10.19
N ILE A 79 5.37 2.32 10.66
CA ILE A 79 4.28 1.90 9.77
C ILE A 79 3.56 3.08 9.11
N TRP A 80 3.46 4.23 9.80
CA TRP A 80 2.80 5.40 9.22
C TRP A 80 3.65 5.99 8.10
N GLU A 81 4.96 6.11 8.29
CA GLU A 81 5.89 6.54 7.24
C GLU A 81 5.86 5.59 6.04
N GLU A 82 5.80 4.28 6.28
CA GLU A 82 5.70 3.27 5.22
C GLU A 82 4.40 3.43 4.41
N LEU A 83 3.25 3.56 5.08
CA LEU A 83 1.95 3.75 4.41
C LEU A 83 1.89 5.07 3.63
N GLU A 84 2.42 6.16 4.20
CA GLU A 84 2.50 7.47 3.53
C GLU A 84 3.39 7.41 2.28
N GLN A 85 4.54 6.73 2.36
CA GLN A 85 5.43 6.53 1.21
C GLN A 85 4.77 5.72 0.11
N ILE A 86 4.10 4.62 0.45
CA ILE A 86 3.36 3.80 -0.52
C ILE A 86 2.28 4.64 -1.21
N ALA A 87 1.49 5.40 -0.44
CA ALA A 87 0.46 6.28 -0.98
C ALA A 87 1.03 7.32 -1.96
N ALA A 88 2.12 7.99 -1.56
CA ALA A 88 2.77 9.02 -2.36
C ALA A 88 3.37 8.47 -3.66
N ILE A 89 4.09 7.34 -3.60
CA ILE A 89 4.69 6.72 -4.80
C ILE A 89 3.59 6.23 -5.73
N LYS A 90 2.55 5.56 -5.21
CA LYS A 90 1.45 5.04 -6.04
C LYS A 90 0.70 6.19 -6.71
N ALA A 91 0.36 7.24 -5.98
CA ALA A 91 -0.29 8.42 -6.52
C ALA A 91 0.54 9.07 -7.65
N ASN A 92 1.86 9.17 -7.47
CA ASN A 92 2.75 9.69 -8.51
C ASN A 92 2.76 8.83 -9.78
N ILE A 93 2.76 7.50 -9.64
CA ILE A 93 2.68 6.57 -10.78
C ILE A 93 1.36 6.75 -11.52
N MET A 94 0.23 6.82 -10.80
CA MET A 94 -1.07 7.04 -11.40
C MET A 94 -1.11 8.39 -12.14
N GLN A 95 -0.54 9.46 -11.58
CA GLN A 95 -0.44 10.74 -12.27
C GLN A 95 0.45 10.70 -13.52
N THR A 96 1.54 9.91 -13.48
CA THR A 96 2.51 9.81 -14.58
C THR A 96 1.96 9.04 -15.77
N ILE A 97 1.17 7.99 -15.53
CA ILE A 97 0.65 7.11 -16.58
C ILE A 97 -0.83 7.44 -16.80
N ALA A 98 -1.14 7.98 -17.97
CA ALA A 98 -2.49 8.42 -18.32
C ALA A 98 -3.51 7.27 -18.20
N PRO A 99 -4.77 7.53 -17.80
CA PRO A 99 -5.79 6.49 -17.64
C PRO A 99 -5.95 5.55 -18.84
N LEU A 100 -5.85 6.09 -20.06
CA LEU A 100 -5.97 5.32 -21.31
C LEU A 100 -4.83 4.29 -21.50
N ASP A 101 -3.68 4.52 -20.89
CA ASP A 101 -2.50 3.66 -21.02
C ASP A 101 -2.45 2.55 -19.96
N ARG A 102 -3.35 2.56 -18.97
CA ARG A 102 -3.29 1.65 -17.81
C ARG A 102 -3.86 0.26 -18.08
N ASN A 103 -4.72 0.09 -19.07
CA ASN A 103 -5.33 -1.20 -19.38
C ASN A 103 -4.29 -2.23 -19.88
N GLY A 104 -4.54 -3.50 -19.60
CA GLY A 104 -3.68 -4.62 -20.00
C GLY A 104 -2.86 -5.16 -18.84
N GLU A 105 -1.88 -6.00 -19.19
CA GLU A 105 -1.01 -6.65 -18.23
C GLU A 105 0.22 -5.79 -17.90
N TRP A 106 0.58 -5.78 -16.63
CA TRP A 106 1.75 -5.12 -16.08
C TRP A 106 2.65 -6.10 -15.35
N GLN A 107 3.92 -5.73 -15.22
CA GLN A 107 4.88 -6.44 -14.39
C GLN A 107 5.75 -5.48 -13.58
N VAL A 108 6.24 -5.98 -12.45
CA VAL A 108 7.26 -5.33 -11.62
C VAL A 108 8.51 -6.18 -11.63
N ILE A 109 9.65 -5.59 -12.00
CA ILE A 109 10.96 -6.25 -12.03
C ILE A 109 11.86 -5.61 -10.99
N LEU A 110 12.50 -6.43 -10.16
CA LEU A 110 13.59 -6.03 -9.27
C LEU A 110 14.86 -6.75 -9.70
N ASP A 111 15.95 -6.00 -9.81
CA ASP A 111 17.23 -6.55 -10.27
C ASP A 111 18.40 -5.75 -9.67
N ASN A 112 19.54 -6.42 -9.54
CA ASN A 112 20.82 -5.84 -9.19
C ASN A 112 21.86 -6.35 -10.19
N PRO A 113 22.32 -5.53 -11.14
CA PRO A 113 23.21 -5.98 -12.21
C PRO A 113 24.60 -6.36 -11.70
N TYR A 114 24.90 -6.11 -10.43
CA TYR A 114 26.15 -6.47 -9.76
C TYR A 114 26.00 -7.60 -8.74
N SER A 115 24.81 -8.16 -8.59
CA SER A 115 24.55 -9.31 -7.71
C SER A 115 24.52 -10.61 -8.52
N VAL A 116 24.84 -11.71 -7.85
CA VAL A 116 24.60 -13.07 -8.37
C VAL A 116 23.19 -13.57 -8.04
N GLN A 117 22.42 -12.81 -7.26
CA GLN A 117 21.01 -13.12 -6.99
C GLN A 117 20.20 -12.99 -8.27
N GLY A 118 19.18 -13.84 -8.42
CA GLY A 118 18.32 -13.83 -9.59
C GLY A 118 17.42 -12.59 -9.64
N VAL A 119 17.06 -12.20 -10.86
CA VAL A 119 16.04 -11.19 -11.13
C VAL A 119 14.69 -11.65 -10.57
N VAL A 120 14.02 -10.81 -9.79
CA VAL A 120 12.66 -11.06 -9.34
C VAL A 120 11.69 -10.39 -10.30
N CYS A 121 10.73 -11.16 -10.81
CA CYS A 121 9.66 -10.65 -11.66
C CYS A 121 8.30 -11.01 -11.08
N HIS A 122 7.42 -10.02 -10.99
CA HIS A 122 6.00 -10.18 -10.67
C HIS A 122 5.18 -9.91 -11.95
N PRO A 123 4.90 -10.92 -12.79
CA PRO A 123 4.11 -10.78 -14.02
C PRO A 123 2.60 -10.87 -13.77
N GLY A 124 1.78 -10.68 -14.80
CA GLY A 124 0.34 -10.95 -14.72
C GLY A 124 -0.47 -9.97 -13.87
N LEU A 125 0.05 -8.76 -13.63
CA LEU A 125 -0.58 -7.78 -12.74
C LEU A 125 -1.52 -6.84 -13.50
N THR A 126 -2.57 -6.36 -12.84
CA THR A 126 -3.24 -5.13 -13.29
C THR A 126 -2.38 -3.91 -12.99
N PHE A 127 -2.68 -2.76 -13.62
CA PHE A 127 -1.96 -1.51 -13.36
C PHE A 127 -1.94 -1.12 -11.87
N HIS A 128 -3.08 -1.18 -11.17
CA HIS A 128 -3.17 -0.76 -9.77
C HIS A 128 -2.39 -1.70 -8.84
N GLU A 129 -2.38 -2.99 -9.14
CA GLU A 129 -1.57 -3.96 -8.39
C GLU A 129 -0.08 -3.75 -8.63
N ALA A 130 0.33 -3.54 -9.88
CA ALA A 130 1.72 -3.28 -10.22
C ALA A 130 2.21 -1.95 -9.61
N ALA A 131 1.40 -0.89 -9.67
CA ALA A 131 1.69 0.38 -9.02
C ALA A 131 1.80 0.24 -7.50
N TYR A 132 0.94 -0.55 -6.86
CA TYR A 132 1.03 -0.85 -5.43
C TYR A 132 2.31 -1.62 -5.07
N LEU A 133 2.61 -2.72 -5.77
CA LEU A 133 3.84 -3.52 -5.52
C LEU A 133 5.10 -2.71 -5.77
N TYR A 134 5.13 -1.91 -6.85
CA TYR A 134 6.23 -0.99 -7.10
C TYR A 134 6.42 -0.02 -5.93
N SER A 135 5.33 0.55 -5.42
CA SER A 135 5.36 1.50 -4.30
C SER A 135 5.79 0.86 -2.98
N TYR A 136 5.44 -0.41 -2.77
CA TYR A 136 5.82 -1.20 -1.62
C TYR A 136 7.32 -1.53 -1.62
N PHE A 137 7.88 -1.96 -2.76
CA PHE A 137 9.28 -2.38 -2.83
C PHE A 137 10.27 -1.22 -3.01
N ARG A 138 9.88 -0.14 -3.70
CA ARG A 138 10.80 0.96 -4.06
C ARG A 138 11.56 1.55 -2.86
N PRO A 139 10.96 1.80 -1.68
CA PRO A 139 11.70 2.35 -0.54
C PRO A 139 12.77 1.40 0.02
N GLY A 140 12.62 0.09 -0.19
CA GLY A 140 13.49 -0.95 0.35
C GLY A 140 14.65 -1.36 -0.56
N LEU A 141 14.87 -0.67 -1.69
CA LEU A 141 15.95 -1.01 -2.62
C LEU A 141 17.33 -0.87 -1.97
N GLU A 142 18.13 -1.92 -2.09
CA GLU A 142 19.52 -1.92 -1.66
C GLU A 142 20.43 -1.19 -2.68
N ARG A 143 21.72 -1.11 -2.36
CA ARG A 143 22.70 -0.45 -3.21
C ARG A 143 22.78 -1.12 -4.59
N ASN A 144 22.61 -0.31 -5.63
CA ASN A 144 22.59 -0.71 -7.04
C ASN A 144 21.39 -1.59 -7.44
N GLU A 145 20.43 -1.82 -6.54
CA GLU A 145 19.15 -2.38 -6.94
C GLU A 145 18.33 -1.35 -7.70
N TYR A 146 17.59 -1.83 -8.69
CA TYR A 146 16.61 -1.03 -9.39
C TYR A 146 15.29 -1.76 -9.49
N ILE A 147 14.22 -0.98 -9.60
CA ILE A 147 12.86 -1.47 -9.81
C ILE A 147 12.30 -0.88 -11.10
N ARG A 148 11.63 -1.71 -11.89
CA ARG A 148 10.94 -1.29 -13.12
C ARG A 148 9.47 -1.64 -13.03
N LEU A 149 8.62 -0.69 -13.42
CA LEU A 149 7.21 -0.89 -13.72
C LEU A 149 7.05 -0.94 -15.24
N GLN A 150 6.50 -2.02 -15.78
CA GLN A 150 6.43 -2.22 -17.22
C GLN A 150 5.06 -2.73 -17.65
N LYS A 151 4.54 -2.17 -18.75
CA LYS A 151 3.36 -2.67 -19.43
C LYS A 151 3.76 -3.71 -20.47
N ILE A 152 3.11 -4.87 -20.43
CA ILE A 152 3.29 -5.94 -21.42
C ILE A 152 2.45 -5.62 -22.65
N GLN A 153 3.11 -5.53 -23.80
CA GLN A 153 2.45 -5.32 -25.10
C GLN A 153 2.23 -6.64 -25.85
N LEU A 154 3.19 -7.55 -25.74
CA LEU A 154 3.17 -8.86 -26.38
C LEU A 154 3.86 -9.87 -25.47
N ALA A 155 3.23 -11.03 -25.30
CA ALA A 155 3.79 -12.17 -24.57
C ALA A 155 3.59 -13.46 -25.37
N VAL A 156 4.57 -14.35 -25.27
CA VAL A 156 4.49 -15.73 -25.77
C VAL A 156 4.75 -16.64 -24.58
N THR A 157 3.86 -17.59 -24.33
CA THR A 157 3.96 -18.53 -23.23
C THR A 157 3.80 -19.95 -23.76
N ASP A 158 4.87 -20.73 -23.60
CA ASP A 158 4.89 -22.17 -23.89
C ASP A 158 5.08 -22.93 -22.57
N VAL A 159 4.45 -24.10 -22.45
CA VAL A 159 4.63 -25.01 -21.30
C VAL A 159 5.31 -26.28 -21.78
N GLY A 160 6.29 -26.76 -21.01
CA GLY A 160 6.96 -28.03 -21.30
C GLY A 160 6.02 -29.22 -21.07
N THR A 161 6.00 -30.15 -22.02
CA THR A 161 5.34 -31.47 -21.91
C THR A 161 6.27 -32.52 -21.35
#